data_AF-A0A8X8XLU2-F1
#
_entry.id   AF-A0A8X8XLU2-F1
#
_cell.length_a   1.000
_cell.length_b   1.000
_cell.length_c   1.000
_cell.angle_alpha   90.00
_cell.angle_beta   90.00
_cell.angle_gamma   90.00
#
_symmetry.space_group_name_H-M   'P 1'
#
loop_
_entity.id
_entity.type
_entity.pdbx_description
1 polymer ?
#
loop_
_entity_poly.entity_id
_entity_poly.type
_entity_poly.pdbx_seq_one_letter_code
_entity_poly.pdbx_strand_id
1 'polypeptide(L)'
;MILSGVLPDQISFINVLSACVHGGKVREAEEIFYSIQAKYGLEADMEHYSCMVDLYGRAGELEKAEELVKRMPFEPDVVVWGALLGACGLHSCLEVGEFAAMGISEVEKDHPAVYSILSRIYGANGTRSGVFQLKKMIRKWQGKKQKAGSWIQSNLGLVT
;
A
#
# COMPACT_ATOMS: atom_id res chain seq x y z
N MET A 1 1.01 -28.71 10.93
CA MET A 1 1.30 -28.56 9.49
C MET A 1 2.69 -29.11 9.15
N ILE A 2 3.78 -28.37 9.37
CA ILE A 2 5.14 -28.79 8.98
C ILE A 2 5.58 -30.10 9.67
N LEU A 3 5.39 -30.22 10.99
CA LEU A 3 5.73 -31.45 11.74
C LEU A 3 4.92 -32.68 11.30
N SER A 4 3.81 -32.47 10.60
CA SER A 4 2.94 -33.52 10.05
C SER A 4 3.25 -33.82 8.59
N GLY A 5 4.33 -33.25 8.02
CA GLY A 5 4.72 -33.42 6.63
C GLY A 5 3.88 -32.65 5.62
N VAL A 6 2.98 -31.77 6.06
CA VAL A 6 2.13 -30.96 5.19
C VAL A 6 2.86 -29.66 4.84
N LEU A 7 3.00 -29.37 3.55
CA LEU A 7 3.61 -28.14 3.06
C LEU A 7 2.66 -26.95 3.24
N PRO A 8 3.16 -25.79 3.71
CA PRO A 8 2.39 -24.55 3.69
C PRO A 8 2.06 -24.11 2.26
N ASP A 9 0.90 -23.50 2.10
CA ASP A 9 0.47 -22.79 0.90
C ASP A 9 0.33 -21.27 1.16
N GLN A 10 -0.10 -20.51 0.13
CA GLN A 10 -0.30 -19.06 0.23
C GLN A 10 -1.19 -18.68 1.42
N ILE A 11 -2.32 -19.37 1.59
CA ILE A 11 -3.29 -19.09 2.67
C ILE A 11 -2.67 -19.36 4.04
N SER A 12 -1.86 -20.42 4.15
CA SER A 12 -1.15 -20.73 5.39
C SER A 12 -0.20 -19.59 5.81
N PHE A 13 0.52 -18.99 4.85
CA PHE A 13 1.40 -17.86 5.13
C PHE A 13 0.63 -16.59 5.50
N ILE A 14 -0.44 -16.25 4.77
CA ILE A 14 -1.30 -15.11 5.07
C ILE A 14 -1.86 -15.20 6.51
N ASN A 15 -2.33 -16.38 6.92
CA ASN A 15 -2.85 -16.59 8.26
C ASN A 15 -1.78 -16.35 9.35
N VAL A 16 -0.57 -16.85 9.15
CA VAL A 16 0.53 -16.67 10.11
C VAL A 16 1.01 -15.22 10.12
N LEU A 17 1.14 -14.56 8.96
CA LEU A 17 1.47 -13.14 8.88
C LEU A 17 0.41 -12.27 9.56
N SER A 18 -0.88 -12.58 9.36
CA SER A 18 -1.99 -11.89 10.05
C SER A 18 -1.92 -12.06 11.57
N ALA A 19 -1.55 -13.25 12.06
CA ALA A 19 -1.31 -13.45 13.49
C ALA A 19 -0.12 -12.61 13.99
N CYS A 20 0.94 -12.47 13.20
CA CYS A 20 2.06 -11.58 13.52
C CYS A 20 1.66 -10.10 13.53
N VAL A 21 0.82 -9.66 12.58
CA VAL A 21 0.22 -8.31 12.55
C VAL A 21 -0.48 -8.01 13.87
N HIS A 22 -1.38 -8.89 14.30
CA HIS A 22 -2.10 -8.73 15.57
C HIS A 22 -1.20 -8.80 16.80
N GLY A 23 -0.14 -9.61 16.74
CA GLY A 23 0.83 -9.78 17.82
C GLY A 23 1.96 -8.73 17.84
N GLY A 24 2.03 -7.83 16.86
CA GLY A 24 3.14 -6.88 16.71
C GLY A 24 4.50 -7.55 16.48
N LYS A 25 4.51 -8.73 15.87
CA LYS A 25 5.69 -9.60 15.71
C LYS A 25 6.44 -9.31 14.40
N VAL A 26 7.06 -8.14 14.33
CA VAL A 26 7.74 -7.62 13.11
C VAL A 26 8.81 -8.58 12.61
N ARG A 27 9.74 -8.97 13.49
CA ARG A 27 10.87 -9.82 13.11
C ARG A 27 10.41 -11.20 12.64
N GLU A 28 9.49 -11.82 13.36
CA GLU A 28 8.96 -13.13 13.00
C GLU A 28 8.23 -13.08 11.65
N ALA A 29 7.46 -12.01 11.39
CA ALA A 29 6.80 -11.82 10.10
C ALA A 29 7.80 -11.64 8.95
N GLU A 30 8.89 -10.88 9.14
CA GLU A 30 9.96 -10.74 8.15
C GLU A 30 10.58 -12.11 7.82
N GLU A 31 10.95 -12.89 8.84
CA GLU A 31 11.50 -14.23 8.67
C GLU A 31 10.54 -15.15 7.90
N ILE A 32 9.23 -15.08 8.22
CA ILE A 32 8.19 -15.83 7.52
C ILE A 32 8.04 -15.38 6.07
N PHE A 33 7.89 -14.08 5.83
CA PHE A 33 7.67 -13.48 4.51
C PHE A 33 8.80 -13.82 3.54
N TYR A 34 10.06 -13.68 3.96
CA TYR A 34 11.20 -14.04 3.10
C TYR A 34 11.33 -15.56 2.90
N SER A 35 10.84 -16.37 3.85
CA SER A 35 10.87 -17.83 3.70
C SER A 35 9.96 -18.34 2.59
N ILE A 36 8.89 -17.61 2.24
CA ILE A 36 7.91 -17.99 1.20
C ILE A 36 8.64 -18.35 -0.10
N GLN A 37 9.49 -17.44 -0.59
CA GLN A 37 10.31 -17.69 -1.77
C GLN A 37 11.54 -18.54 -1.43
N ALA A 38 12.31 -18.17 -0.39
CA ALA A 38 13.64 -18.73 -0.16
C ALA A 38 13.62 -20.23 0.24
N LYS A 39 12.55 -20.67 0.90
CA LYS A 39 12.43 -22.03 1.45
C LYS A 39 11.33 -22.84 0.77
N TYR A 40 10.23 -22.21 0.36
CA TYR A 40 9.06 -22.91 -0.20
C TYR A 40 8.90 -22.69 -1.70
N GLY A 41 9.68 -21.81 -2.32
CA GLY A 41 9.63 -21.54 -3.76
C GLY A 41 8.31 -20.93 -4.23
N LEU A 42 7.56 -20.31 -3.32
CA LEU A 42 6.31 -19.62 -3.61
C LEU A 42 6.59 -18.12 -3.75
N GLU A 43 5.82 -17.43 -4.59
CA GLU A 43 5.87 -15.97 -4.71
C GLU A 43 4.87 -15.34 -3.74
N ALA A 44 5.28 -14.27 -3.06
CA ALA A 44 4.39 -13.48 -2.23
C ALA A 44 3.43 -12.67 -3.09
N ASP A 45 2.13 -12.82 -2.84
CA ASP A 45 1.08 -12.08 -3.54
C ASP A 45 0.67 -10.79 -2.78
N MET A 46 -0.32 -10.09 -3.34
CA MET A 46 -0.80 -8.81 -2.82
C MET A 46 -1.26 -8.86 -1.36
N GLU A 47 -1.85 -9.98 -0.92
CA GLU A 47 -2.32 -10.15 0.47
C GLU A 47 -1.15 -10.25 1.44
N HIS A 48 -0.07 -10.92 1.05
CA HIS A 48 1.16 -10.99 1.85
C HIS A 48 1.79 -9.62 2.03
N TYR A 49 1.90 -8.85 0.94
CA TYR A 49 2.41 -7.48 1.00
C TYR A 49 1.53 -6.56 1.85
N SER A 50 0.19 -6.67 1.71
CA SER A 50 -0.74 -5.90 2.54
C SER A 50 -0.56 -6.20 4.03
N CYS A 51 -0.35 -7.47 4.41
CA CYS A 51 -0.09 -7.85 5.80
C CYS A 51 1.20 -7.19 6.31
N MET A 52 2.28 -7.23 5.53
CA MET A 52 3.56 -6.66 5.94
C MET A 52 3.50 -5.13 6.05
N VAL A 53 2.81 -4.45 5.13
CA VAL A 53 2.60 -3.00 5.19
C VAL A 53 1.78 -2.60 6.42
N ASP A 54 0.70 -3.32 6.74
CA ASP A 54 -0.08 -3.07 7.96
C ASP A 54 0.77 -3.31 9.23
N LEU A 55 1.58 -4.37 9.26
CA LEU A 55 2.45 -4.68 10.39
C LEU A 55 3.51 -3.59 10.63
N TYR A 56 4.27 -3.22 9.59
CA TYR A 56 5.26 -2.13 9.70
C TYR A 56 4.58 -0.82 10.08
N GLY A 57 3.43 -0.54 9.47
CA GLY A 57 2.64 0.64 9.74
C GLY A 57 2.23 0.76 11.20
N ARG A 58 1.69 -0.31 11.81
CA ARG A 58 1.31 -0.36 13.23
C ARG A 58 2.50 -0.29 14.19
N ALA A 59 3.66 -0.81 13.76
CA ALA A 59 4.90 -0.75 14.53
C ALA A 59 5.56 0.64 14.48
N GLY A 60 5.07 1.56 13.64
CA GLY A 60 5.67 2.87 13.41
C GLY A 60 6.90 2.84 12.49
N GLU A 61 7.18 1.70 11.85
CA GLU A 61 8.29 1.53 10.89
C GLU A 61 7.85 2.00 9.49
N LEU A 62 7.42 3.25 9.39
CA LEU A 62 6.80 3.79 8.17
C LEU A 62 7.75 3.82 6.97
N GLU A 63 9.04 4.04 7.19
CA GLU A 63 10.05 4.02 6.14
C GLU A 63 10.14 2.62 5.50
N LYS A 64 10.09 1.56 6.32
CA LYS A 64 10.06 0.18 5.80
C LYS A 64 8.76 -0.12 5.07
N ALA A 65 7.62 0.36 5.60
CA ALA A 65 6.33 0.19 4.95
C ALA A 65 6.32 0.84 3.56
N GLU A 66 6.83 2.07 3.45
CA GLU A 66 6.96 2.80 2.19
C GLU A 66 7.92 2.12 1.22
N GLU A 67 9.10 1.69 1.70
CA GLU A 67 10.09 0.98 0.89
C GLU A 67 9.53 -0.33 0.34
N LEU A 68 8.77 -1.07 1.15
CA LEU A 68 8.12 -2.30 0.74
C LEU A 68 7.12 -2.06 -0.39
N VAL A 69 6.27 -1.03 -0.26
CA VAL A 69 5.31 -0.64 -1.31
C VAL A 69 6.02 -0.27 -2.61
N LYS A 70 7.12 0.50 -2.54
CA LYS A 70 7.92 0.88 -3.72
C LYS A 70 8.61 -0.31 -4.40
N ARG A 71 8.86 -1.40 -3.67
CA ARG A 71 9.53 -2.61 -4.16
C ARG A 71 8.58 -3.73 -4.58
N MET A 72 7.26 -3.50 -4.50
CA MET A 72 6.30 -4.50 -4.94
C MET A 72 6.52 -4.84 -6.42
N PRO A 73 6.48 -6.14 -6.79
CA PRO A 73 6.68 -6.57 -8.18
C PRO A 73 5.45 -6.31 -9.07
N PHE A 74 4.39 -5.73 -8.52
CA PHE A 74 3.13 -5.39 -9.17
C PHE A 74 2.58 -4.09 -8.57
N GLU A 75 1.65 -3.44 -9.29
CA GLU A 75 1.01 -2.20 -8.83
C GLU A 75 0.23 -2.44 -7.52
N PRO A 76 0.46 -1.65 -6.46
CA PRO A 76 -0.27 -1.81 -5.21
C PRO A 76 -1.75 -1.43 -5.36
N ASP A 77 -2.63 -2.18 -4.71
CA ASP A 77 -4.06 -1.92 -4.72
C ASP A 77 -4.51 -0.96 -3.59
N VAL A 78 -5.81 -0.71 -3.54
CA VAL A 78 -6.42 0.16 -2.53
C VAL A 78 -6.20 -0.35 -1.11
N VAL A 79 -6.05 -1.67 -0.90
CA VAL A 79 -5.85 -2.27 0.42
C VAL A 79 -4.45 -1.95 0.93
N VAL A 80 -3.43 -2.16 0.10
CA VAL A 80 -2.03 -1.85 0.45
C VAL A 80 -1.85 -0.35 0.71
N TRP A 81 -2.36 0.49 -0.20
CA TRP A 81 -2.28 1.94 0.00
C TRP A 81 -3.08 2.41 1.21
N GLY A 82 -4.24 1.80 1.46
CA GLY A 82 -5.09 2.07 2.62
C GLY A 82 -4.40 1.74 3.93
N ALA A 83 -3.68 0.60 4.00
CA ALA A 83 -2.87 0.22 5.15
C ALA A 83 -1.78 1.25 5.45
N LEU A 84 -1.02 1.66 4.42
CA LEU A 84 0.03 2.68 4.56
C LEU A 84 -0.53 4.03 5.02
N LEU A 85 -1.64 4.48 4.41
CA LEU A 85 -2.28 5.74 4.79
C LEU A 85 -2.85 5.70 6.22
N GLY A 86 -3.46 4.59 6.61
CA GLY A 86 -3.97 4.36 7.96
C GLY A 86 -2.87 4.49 9.01
N ALA A 87 -1.72 3.88 8.75
CA ALA A 87 -0.53 3.98 9.59
C ALA A 87 0.01 5.41 9.69
N CYS A 88 0.09 6.14 8.57
CA CYS A 88 0.46 7.57 8.58
C CYS A 88 -0.50 8.40 9.43
N GLY A 89 -1.78 8.05 9.42
CA GLY A 89 -2.80 8.65 10.27
C GLY A 89 -2.55 8.44 11.77
N LEU A 90 -2.01 7.28 12.14
CA LEU A 90 -1.68 6.93 13.54
C LEU A 90 -0.43 7.67 14.01
N HIS A 91 0.60 7.74 13.17
CA HIS A 91 1.90 8.29 13.52
C HIS A 91 2.09 9.76 13.10
N SER A 92 1.05 10.38 12.52
CA SER A 92 1.08 11.76 12.01
C SER A 92 2.20 12.03 10.99
N CYS A 93 2.58 11.02 10.20
CA CYS A 93 3.58 11.18 9.15
C CYS A 93 2.96 11.78 7.89
N LEU A 94 3.26 13.05 7.63
CA LEU A 94 2.65 13.78 6.52
C LEU A 94 3.17 13.33 5.16
N GLU A 95 4.49 13.20 5.00
CA GLU A 95 5.12 12.89 3.72
C GLU A 95 4.66 11.54 3.16
N VAL A 96 4.77 10.47 3.97
CA VAL A 96 4.31 9.13 3.57
C VAL A 96 2.79 9.09 3.42
N GLY A 97 2.05 9.89 4.19
CA GLY A 97 0.59 10.02 4.06
C GLY A 97 0.17 10.64 2.73
N GLU A 98 0.85 11.70 2.27
CA GLU A 98 0.62 12.30 0.96
C GLU A 98 0.97 11.33 -0.16
N PHE A 99 2.08 10.60 -0.03
CA PHE A 99 2.47 9.54 -0.96
C PHE A 99 1.39 8.46 -1.10
N ALA A 100 0.91 7.91 0.01
CA ALA A 100 -0.16 6.90 0.01
C ALA A 100 -1.47 7.43 -0.59
N ALA A 101 -1.83 8.68 -0.30
CA ALA A 101 -3.04 9.30 -0.84
C ALA A 101 -2.97 9.53 -2.35
N MET A 102 -1.80 9.85 -2.89
CA MET A 102 -1.57 9.90 -4.34
C MET A 102 -1.72 8.50 -4.94
N GLY A 103 -1.14 7.48 -4.31
CA GLY A 103 -1.29 6.07 -4.69
C GLY A 103 -2.76 5.63 -4.82
N ILE A 104 -3.57 5.88 -3.78
CA ILE A 104 -5.02 5.57 -3.81
C ILE A 104 -5.71 6.27 -4.97
N SER A 105 -5.37 7.54 -5.22
CA SER A 105 -5.98 8.33 -6.29
C SER A 105 -5.66 7.82 -7.70
N GLU A 106 -4.64 6.95 -7.83
CA GLU A 106 -4.31 6.23 -9.07
C GLU A 106 -5.26 5.05 -9.31
N VAL A 107 -5.62 4.34 -8.22
CA VAL A 107 -6.42 3.11 -8.26
C VAL A 107 -7.92 3.42 -8.22
N GLU A 108 -8.32 4.32 -7.32
CA GLU A 108 -9.72 4.66 -7.08
C GLU A 108 -9.90 6.19 -6.99
N LYS A 109 -10.84 6.71 -7.77
CA LYS A 109 -11.14 8.14 -7.78
C LYS A 109 -12.02 8.50 -6.59
N ASP A 110 -11.60 9.53 -5.86
CA ASP A 110 -12.40 10.21 -4.83
C ASP A 110 -12.78 9.34 -3.63
N HIS A 111 -11.80 8.62 -3.06
CA HIS A 111 -12.00 7.78 -1.87
C HIS A 111 -12.14 8.65 -0.59
N PRO A 112 -13.33 8.73 0.05
CA PRO A 112 -13.59 9.71 1.12
C PRO A 112 -12.70 9.54 2.37
N ALA A 113 -12.34 8.29 2.70
CA ALA A 113 -11.51 8.01 3.88
C ALA A 113 -10.11 8.66 3.77
N VAL A 114 -9.61 8.88 2.56
CA VAL A 114 -8.30 9.50 2.32
C VAL A 114 -8.28 10.92 2.88
N TYR A 115 -9.32 11.69 2.60
CA TYR A 115 -9.41 13.08 3.06
C TYR A 115 -9.61 13.18 4.57
N SER A 116 -10.36 12.25 5.18
CA SER A 116 -10.53 12.22 6.63
C SER A 116 -9.20 11.93 7.34
N ILE A 117 -8.44 10.93 6.87
CA ILE A 117 -7.14 10.59 7.46
C ILE A 117 -6.13 11.74 7.30
N LEU A 118 -6.02 12.31 6.10
CA LEU A 118 -5.10 13.42 5.87
C LEU A 118 -5.48 14.67 6.65
N SER A 119 -6.77 15.00 6.75
CA SER A 119 -7.21 16.14 7.57
C SER A 119 -6.75 16.01 9.02
N ARG A 120 -6.74 14.78 9.55
CA ARG A 120 -6.18 14.49 10.88
C ARG A 120 -4.66 14.70 10.90
N ILE A 121 -3.93 14.15 9.91
CA ILE A 121 -2.47 14.27 9.82
C ILE A 121 -2.03 15.75 9.71
N TYR A 122 -2.61 16.51 8.78
CA TYR A 122 -2.35 17.94 8.63
C TYR A 122 -2.74 18.74 9.87
N GLY A 123 -3.83 18.36 10.54
CA GLY A 123 -4.24 18.96 11.81
C GLY A 123 -3.19 18.77 12.91
N ALA A 124 -2.65 17.56 13.05
CA ALA A 124 -1.60 17.22 14.01
C ALA A 124 -0.27 17.93 13.69
N ASN A 125 0.03 18.15 12.41
CA ASN A 125 1.22 18.86 11.93
C ASN A 125 1.03 20.38 11.80
N GLY A 126 -0.07 20.95 12.33
CA GLY A 126 -0.32 22.39 12.33
C GLY A 126 -0.64 23.03 10.97
N THR A 127 -0.83 22.24 9.91
CA THR A 127 -0.97 22.68 8.51
C THR A 127 -2.38 22.44 7.96
N ARG A 128 -3.39 23.03 8.60
CA ARG A 128 -4.83 22.81 8.27
C ARG A 128 -5.23 23.09 6.81
N SER A 129 -4.50 23.93 6.08
CA SER A 129 -4.78 24.24 4.67
C SER A 129 -4.27 23.18 3.68
N GLY A 130 -3.45 22.22 4.13
CA GLY A 130 -2.75 21.29 3.25
C GLY A 130 -3.67 20.32 2.50
N VAL A 131 -4.77 19.87 3.10
CA VAL A 131 -5.76 19.00 2.42
C VAL A 131 -6.32 19.64 1.15
N PHE A 132 -6.54 20.97 1.15
CA PHE A 132 -7.02 21.69 -0.03
C PHE A 132 -5.97 21.71 -1.15
N GLN A 133 -4.69 21.86 -0.79
CA GLN A 133 -3.60 21.82 -1.76
C GLN A 133 -3.44 20.42 -2.35
N LEU A 134 -3.52 19.38 -1.53
CA LEU A 134 -3.46 18.00 -2.01
C LEU A 134 -4.64 17.70 -2.95
N LYS A 135 -5.87 18.09 -2.60
CA LYS A 135 -7.03 17.97 -3.51
C LYS A 135 -6.78 18.63 -4.85
N LYS A 136 -6.17 19.82 -4.84
CA LYS A 136 -5.80 20.55 -6.06
C LYS A 136 -4.71 19.82 -6.86
N MET A 137 -3.71 19.24 -6.18
CA MET A 137 -2.64 18.44 -6.79
C MET A 137 -3.18 17.16 -7.43
N ILE A 138 -3.99 16.37 -6.72
CA ILE A 138 -4.62 15.15 -7.22
C ILE A 138 -5.45 15.45 -8.48
N ARG A 139 -6.30 16.48 -8.45
CA ARG A 139 -7.10 16.90 -9.62
C ARG A 139 -6.21 17.29 -10.81
N LYS A 140 -5.15 18.06 -10.57
CA LYS A 140 -4.20 18.47 -11.62
C LYS A 140 -3.47 17.26 -12.23
N TRP A 141 -3.09 16.30 -11.39
CA TRP A 141 -2.39 15.09 -11.79
C TRP A 141 -3.29 14.13 -12.59
N GLN A 142 -4.52 13.89 -12.12
CA GLN A 142 -5.53 13.10 -12.84
C GLN A 142 -5.84 13.72 -14.22
N GLY A 143 -5.97 15.05 -14.30
CA GLY A 143 -6.17 15.75 -15.57
C GLY A 143 -5.00 15.61 -16.55
N LYS A 144 -3.75 15.49 -16.06
CA LYS A 144 -2.59 15.19 -16.90
C LYS A 144 -2.61 13.74 -17.42
N LYS A 145 -2.91 12.76 -16.56
CA LYS A 145 -3.02 11.34 -16.98
C LYS A 145 -4.10 11.14 -18.04
N GLN A 146 -5.28 11.76 -17.90
CA GLN A 146 -6.35 11.70 -18.91
C GLN A 146 -5.88 12.23 -20.27
N LYS A 147 -5.14 13.34 -20.29
CA LYS A 147 -4.57 13.87 -21.53
C LYS A 147 -3.55 12.91 -22.13
N ALA A 148 -2.64 12.34 -21.33
CA ALA A 148 -1.62 11.39 -21.81
C ALA A 148 -2.22 10.08 -22.36
N GLY A 149 -3.26 9.53 -21.71
CA GLY A 149 -3.94 8.32 -22.18
C GLY A 149 -4.78 8.52 -23.44
N SER A 150 -5.30 9.74 -23.66
CA SER A 150 -6.16 10.04 -24.81
C SER A 150 -5.42 10.14 -26.16
N TRP A 151 -4.08 10.27 -26.17
CA TRP A 151 -3.29 10.32 -27.40
C TRP A 151 -2.77 8.96 -27.88
N ILE A 152 -2.85 7.91 -27.05
CA ILE A 152 -2.24 6.61 -27.36
C ILE A 152 -3.23 5.65 -28.05
N GLN A 153 -4.52 5.99 -28.15
CA GLN A 153 -5.54 5.15 -28.79
C GLN A 153 -5.89 5.51 -30.24
N SER A 154 -5.18 6.43 -30.90
CA SER A 154 -5.51 6.86 -32.26
C SER A 154 -4.48 6.48 -33.32
N ASN A 155 -3.89 5.27 -33.27
CA ASN A 155 -3.15 4.75 -34.44
C ASN A 155 -3.00 3.22 -34.54
N LEU A 156 -3.97 2.44 -34.06
CA LEU A 156 -4.05 1.01 -34.37
C LEU A 156 -5.48 0.64 -34.78
N GLY A 157 -5.81 1.05 -36.01
CA GLY A 157 -6.95 0.58 -36.79
C GLY A 157 -6.86 1.24 -38.17
N LEU A 158 -6.93 0.56 -39.31
CA LEU A 158 -7.42 -0.79 -39.64
C LEU A 158 -7.01 -1.09 -41.11
N VAL A 159 -7.31 -2.33 -41.54
CA VAL A 159 -7.59 -2.77 -42.93
C VAL A 159 -6.35 -3.01 -43.80
N THR A 160 -6.06 -4.18 -44.40
CA THR A 160 -6.69 -5.50 -44.60
C THR A 160 -5.57 -6.45 -45.01
#